data_AF-A0AAW9MRP2-F1
#
_entry.id   AF-A0AAW9MRP2-F1
#
_cell.length_a   1.000
_cell.length_b   1.000
_cell.length_c   1.000
_cell.angle_alpha   90.00
_cell.angle_beta   90.00
_cell.angle_gamma   90.00
#
_symmetry.space_group_name_H-M   'P 1'
#
loop_
_entity.id
_entity.type
_entity.pdbx_description
1 polymer ?
#
loop_
_entity_poly.entity_id
_entity_poly.type
_entity_poly.pdbx_seq_one_letter_code
_entity_poly.pdbx_strand_id
1 'polypeptide(L)'
;MKFWKKRGIETVAFSPGDSTEEVMNEYVTLECHRGRSPLYSIIDLIEDAGVDSCYVGDSPIGEKTIYQVKEYSFNKIIPLYVDVLDEEAFELVCGIHNNCKDEAENVVRFDKKIEGINIVDRYLVSRPKGSLTIDNHRYGRFMGEVQITKKDLALDRRVTVIGRVREEDLELVDKIHGRTGFELIENN
;
A
#
# COMPACT_ATOMS: atom_id res chain seq x y z
N MET A 1 14.88 16.82 11.68
CA MET A 1 15.79 17.28 10.59
C MET A 1 15.92 18.80 10.39
N LYS A 2 14.98 19.64 10.90
CA LYS A 2 14.99 21.12 10.70
C LYS A 2 16.30 21.85 11.07
N PHE A 3 17.03 21.38 12.08
CA PHE A 3 18.29 22.01 12.51
C PHE A 3 19.41 21.91 11.47
N TRP A 4 19.58 20.72 10.87
CA TRP A 4 20.61 20.42 9.87
C TRP A 4 20.26 21.04 8.52
N LYS A 5 18.99 20.94 8.10
CA LYS A 5 18.50 21.57 6.87
C LYS A 5 18.71 23.09 6.83
N LYS A 6 18.49 23.77 7.97
CA LYS A 6 18.77 25.23 8.09
C LYS A 6 20.24 25.60 7.88
N ARG A 7 21.15 24.63 7.96
CA ARG A 7 22.60 24.81 7.77
C ARG A 7 23.08 24.30 6.41
N GLY A 8 22.17 23.87 5.54
CA GLY A 8 22.52 23.30 4.23
C GLY A 8 23.23 21.94 4.34
N ILE A 9 23.04 21.22 5.45
CA ILE A 9 23.62 19.89 5.65
C ILE A 9 22.56 18.85 5.27
N GLU A 10 22.92 17.98 4.32
CA GLU A 10 22.10 16.84 3.91
C GLU A 10 21.97 15.82 5.06
N THR A 11 20.76 15.29 5.20
CA THR A 11 20.42 14.31 6.23
C THR A 11 20.19 12.94 5.61
N VAL A 12 20.83 11.93 6.19
CA VAL A 12 20.71 10.53 5.78
C VAL A 12 20.14 9.73 6.96
N ALA A 13 19.29 8.76 6.64
CA ALA A 13 18.76 7.79 7.59
C ALA A 13 18.79 6.37 7.01
N PHE A 14 18.50 5.39 7.86
CA PHE A 14 18.48 3.97 7.54
C PHE A 14 17.11 3.38 7.91
N SER A 15 16.49 2.70 6.95
CA SER A 15 15.35 1.81 7.17
C SER A 15 15.85 0.42 7.60
N PRO A 16 15.00 -0.44 8.20
CA PRO A 16 15.35 -1.85 8.36
C PRO A 16 15.59 -2.50 6.99
N GLY A 17 16.31 -3.63 6.98
CA GLY A 17 16.23 -4.61 5.90
C GLY A 17 14.95 -5.44 5.92
N ASP A 18 14.86 -6.42 5.03
CA ASP A 18 13.70 -7.34 4.92
C ASP A 18 13.97 -8.73 5.47
N SER A 19 15.10 -8.92 6.15
CA SER A 19 15.38 -10.16 6.88
C SER A 19 14.49 -10.28 8.12
N THR A 20 13.96 -11.48 8.33
CA THR A 20 13.19 -11.84 9.53
C THR A 20 14.10 -12.26 10.70
N GLU A 21 15.40 -12.36 10.47
CA GLU A 21 16.36 -12.66 11.52
C GLU A 21 16.59 -11.41 12.41
N GLU A 22 16.40 -11.54 13.71
CA GLU A 22 16.56 -10.42 14.66
C GLU A 22 17.97 -9.79 14.60
N VAL A 23 18.98 -10.61 14.29
CA VAL A 23 20.39 -10.18 14.14
C VAL A 23 20.59 -9.28 12.91
N MET A 24 19.68 -9.33 11.94
CA MET A 24 19.77 -8.65 10.65
C MET A 24 18.82 -7.43 10.56
N ASN A 25 18.49 -6.83 11.70
CA ASN A 25 17.69 -5.60 11.80
C ASN A 25 18.42 -4.53 12.65
N GLU A 26 19.75 -4.61 12.76
CA GLU A 26 20.54 -3.75 13.65
C GLU A 26 20.56 -2.29 13.16
N TYR A 27 20.50 -2.06 11.84
CA TYR A 27 20.73 -0.75 11.24
C TYR A 27 19.43 0.02 10.97
N VAL A 28 18.72 0.41 12.04
CA VAL A 28 17.56 1.32 11.96
C VAL A 28 17.87 2.68 12.57
N THR A 29 17.40 3.76 11.94
CA THR A 29 17.53 5.12 12.51
C THR A 29 16.46 5.42 13.55
N LEU A 30 15.20 5.02 13.29
CA LEU A 30 14.11 5.17 14.24
C LEU A 30 13.73 3.80 14.79
N GLU A 31 13.74 3.66 16.12
CA GLU A 31 13.44 2.38 16.77
C GLU A 31 12.01 1.88 16.47
N CYS A 32 11.07 2.80 16.25
CA CYS A 32 9.71 2.46 15.84
C CYS A 32 9.60 1.88 14.42
N HIS A 33 10.70 1.83 13.65
CA HIS A 33 10.77 1.17 12.34
C HIS A 33 11.29 -0.27 12.44
N ARG A 34 11.81 -0.71 13.59
CA ARG A 34 12.31 -2.08 13.76
C ARG A 34 11.19 -3.09 13.50
N GLY A 35 11.47 -4.06 12.62
CA GLY A 35 10.52 -5.10 12.23
C GLY A 35 9.36 -4.63 11.35
N ARG A 36 9.40 -3.40 10.83
CA ARG A 36 8.43 -2.88 9.86
C ARG A 36 8.96 -3.02 8.44
N SER A 37 8.08 -2.87 7.46
CA SER A 37 8.42 -2.81 6.04
C SER A 37 9.52 -1.78 5.78
N PRO A 38 10.57 -2.14 5.03
CA PRO A 38 11.58 -1.19 4.58
C PRO A 38 10.96 -0.02 3.81
N LEU A 39 10.03 -0.30 2.89
CA LEU A 39 9.37 0.76 2.12
C LEU A 39 8.54 1.68 3.01
N TYR A 40 7.80 1.15 3.97
CA TYR A 40 7.04 1.98 4.93
C TYR A 40 7.96 2.97 5.64
N SER A 41 9.08 2.44 6.15
CA SER A 41 10.07 3.20 6.92
C SER A 41 10.76 4.26 6.05
N ILE A 42 11.07 3.93 4.80
CA ILE A 42 11.63 4.88 3.82
C ILE A 42 10.64 6.03 3.57
N ILE A 43 9.36 5.74 3.34
CA ILE A 43 8.34 6.75 3.12
C ILE A 43 8.21 7.65 4.36
N ASP A 44 8.14 7.05 5.55
CA ASP A 44 8.06 7.78 6.83
C ASP A 44 9.27 8.69 7.06
N LEU A 45 10.49 8.23 6.78
CA LEU A 45 11.71 9.02 6.94
C LEU A 45 11.76 10.19 5.94
N ILE A 46 11.43 9.94 4.67
CA ILE A 46 11.54 10.95 3.61
C ILE A 46 10.41 11.98 3.72
N GLU A 47 9.16 11.53 3.77
CA GLU A 47 7.99 12.41 3.66
C GLU A 47 7.62 13.01 5.02
N ASP A 48 7.62 12.21 6.11
CA ASP A 48 7.14 12.65 7.42
C ASP A 48 8.26 13.27 8.29
N ALA A 49 9.42 12.61 8.36
CA ALA A 49 10.57 13.10 9.13
C ALA A 49 11.40 14.14 8.37
N GLY A 50 11.23 14.22 7.04
CA GLY A 50 11.90 15.16 6.16
C GLY A 50 13.40 14.90 6.02
N VAL A 51 13.81 13.63 5.99
CA VAL A 51 15.18 13.20 5.65
C VAL A 51 15.42 13.37 4.15
N ASP A 52 16.65 13.68 3.75
CA ASP A 52 16.97 13.91 2.33
C ASP A 52 17.19 12.58 1.56
N SER A 53 17.87 11.62 2.19
CA SER A 53 18.13 10.29 1.62
C SER A 53 17.94 9.18 2.65
N CYS A 54 17.43 8.04 2.21
CA CYS A 54 17.30 6.85 3.05
C CYS A 54 17.98 5.65 2.38
N TYR A 55 18.74 4.88 3.15
CA TYR A 55 19.29 3.60 2.72
C TYR A 55 18.58 2.45 3.44
N VAL A 56 18.51 1.29 2.78
CA VAL A 56 18.13 0.03 3.45
C VAL A 56 19.33 -0.43 4.26
N GLY A 57 19.15 -0.59 5.58
CA GLY A 57 20.24 -0.78 6.55
C GLY A 57 20.92 -2.14 6.47
N ASP A 58 20.16 -3.20 6.19
CA ASP A 58 20.65 -4.58 6.22
C ASP A 58 20.67 -5.22 4.82
N SER A 59 21.55 -6.21 4.64
CA SER A 59 21.78 -6.94 3.38
C SER A 59 21.99 -8.43 3.69
N PRO A 60 21.54 -9.38 2.84
CA PRO A 60 20.95 -9.18 1.52
C PRO A 60 19.53 -8.61 1.57
N ILE A 61 19.14 -7.92 0.49
CA ILE A 61 17.79 -7.40 0.30
C ILE A 61 17.08 -8.32 -0.70
N GLY A 62 15.87 -8.76 -0.36
CA GLY A 62 15.02 -9.56 -1.22
C GLY A 62 14.52 -8.80 -2.45
N GLU A 63 14.20 -9.55 -3.51
CA GLU A 63 13.75 -8.98 -4.79
C GLU A 63 12.47 -8.15 -4.65
N LYS A 64 11.55 -8.58 -3.78
CA LYS A 64 10.32 -7.84 -3.44
C LYS A 64 10.64 -6.43 -2.94
N THR A 65 11.51 -6.32 -1.93
CA THR A 65 11.89 -5.05 -1.32
C THR A 65 12.63 -4.17 -2.31
N ILE A 66 13.56 -4.74 -3.10
CA ILE A 66 14.25 -4.03 -4.18
C ILE A 66 13.22 -3.41 -5.14
N TYR A 67 12.23 -4.20 -5.57
CA TYR A 67 11.19 -3.73 -6.47
C TYR A 67 10.35 -2.61 -5.85
N GLN A 68 9.83 -2.82 -4.64
CA GLN A 68 9.06 -1.82 -3.90
C GLN A 68 9.81 -0.48 -3.73
N VAL A 69 11.07 -0.54 -3.29
CA VAL A 69 11.90 0.67 -3.11
C VAL A 69 12.20 1.34 -4.44
N LYS A 70 12.47 0.56 -5.50
CA LYS A 70 12.73 1.10 -6.84
C LYS A 70 11.51 1.83 -7.40
N GLU A 71 10.34 1.20 -7.40
CA GLU A 71 9.11 1.80 -7.93
C GLU A 71 8.72 3.08 -7.17
N TYR A 72 8.89 3.08 -5.84
CA TYR A 72 8.67 4.29 -5.07
C TYR A 72 9.67 5.40 -5.39
N SER A 73 10.96 5.06 -5.48
CA SER A 73 12.03 6.04 -5.67
C SER A 73 11.98 6.71 -7.04
N PHE A 74 11.68 5.95 -8.09
CA PHE A 74 11.70 6.47 -9.46
C PHE A 74 10.33 6.94 -9.95
N ASN A 75 9.25 6.26 -9.55
CA ASN A 75 7.92 6.49 -10.10
C ASN A 75 6.92 7.04 -9.07
N LYS A 76 7.29 7.10 -7.79
CA LYS A 76 6.39 7.47 -6.68
C LYS A 76 5.15 6.57 -6.62
N ILE A 77 5.34 5.29 -6.93
CA ILE A 77 4.32 4.24 -6.86
C ILE A 77 4.59 3.37 -5.63
N ILE A 78 3.54 3.01 -4.89
CA ILE A 78 3.60 2.05 -3.78
C ILE A 78 3.07 0.69 -4.27
N PRO A 79 3.92 -0.33 -4.48
CA PRO A 79 3.45 -1.66 -4.82
C PRO A 79 2.87 -2.40 -3.61
N LEU A 80 1.69 -3.00 -3.80
CA LEU A 80 0.99 -3.82 -2.83
C LEU A 80 0.76 -5.21 -3.40
N TYR A 81 1.20 -6.24 -2.68
CA TYR A 81 0.94 -7.62 -3.03
C TYR A 81 -0.39 -8.08 -2.46
N VAL A 82 -1.18 -8.76 -3.30
CA VAL A 82 -2.57 -9.12 -3.00
C VAL A 82 -2.76 -10.64 -3.09
N ASP A 83 -3.36 -11.21 -2.06
CA ASP A 83 -3.95 -12.55 -2.09
C ASP A 83 -5.31 -12.46 -2.79
N VAL A 84 -5.39 -13.04 -3.98
CA VAL A 84 -6.56 -12.95 -4.86
C VAL A 84 -7.65 -13.93 -4.40
N LEU A 85 -8.90 -13.45 -4.33
CA LEU A 85 -10.09 -14.27 -4.02
C LEU A 85 -10.99 -14.46 -5.24
N ASP A 86 -11.00 -13.49 -6.16
CA ASP A 86 -11.77 -13.52 -7.40
C ASP A 86 -10.85 -13.13 -8.56
N GLU A 87 -10.26 -14.13 -9.23
CA GLU A 87 -9.30 -13.95 -10.33
C GLU A 87 -9.88 -13.11 -11.48
N GLU A 88 -11.10 -13.43 -11.93
CA GLU A 88 -11.79 -12.70 -13.00
C GLU A 88 -11.94 -11.21 -12.65
N ALA A 89 -12.24 -10.90 -11.39
CA ALA A 89 -12.37 -9.52 -10.94
C ALA A 89 -11.01 -8.84 -10.72
N PHE A 90 -10.01 -9.58 -10.25
CA PHE A 90 -8.67 -9.07 -10.01
C PHE A 90 -7.94 -8.71 -11.31
N GLU A 91 -8.08 -9.50 -12.37
CA GLU A 91 -7.51 -9.19 -13.70
C GLU A 91 -7.92 -7.80 -14.23
N LEU A 92 -9.09 -7.29 -13.82
CA LEU A 92 -9.59 -5.99 -14.23
C LEU A 92 -8.96 -4.82 -13.46
N VAL A 93 -8.41 -5.10 -12.29
CA VAL A 93 -7.89 -4.10 -11.34
C VAL A 93 -6.41 -4.29 -11.04
N CYS A 94 -5.74 -5.30 -11.60
CA CYS A 94 -4.30 -5.47 -11.45
C CYS A 94 -3.53 -4.30 -12.10
N GLY A 95 -2.31 -4.04 -11.62
CA GLY A 95 -1.48 -2.94 -12.13
C GLY A 95 -1.67 -1.61 -11.42
N ILE A 96 -1.32 -0.52 -12.09
CA ILE A 96 -1.12 0.81 -11.50
C ILE A 96 -2.41 1.64 -11.47
N HIS A 97 -2.70 2.22 -10.30
CA HIS A 97 -3.84 3.09 -10.04
C HIS A 97 -3.41 4.32 -9.24
N ASN A 98 -4.33 5.27 -9.08
CA ASN A 98 -4.16 6.39 -8.17
C ASN A 98 -5.31 6.43 -7.16
N ASN A 99 -4.98 6.86 -5.95
CA ASN A 99 -6.02 7.21 -4.99
C ASN A 99 -6.71 8.52 -5.41
N CYS A 100 -8.02 8.58 -5.20
CA CYS A 100 -8.82 9.76 -5.43
C CYS A 100 -8.21 10.97 -4.70
N LYS A 101 -8.28 12.15 -5.33
CA LYS A 101 -7.79 13.40 -4.72
C LYS A 101 -8.48 13.69 -3.39
N ASP A 102 -9.79 13.42 -3.33
CA ASP A 102 -10.60 13.59 -2.13
C ASP A 102 -10.45 12.32 -1.28
N GLU A 103 -9.46 12.36 -0.39
CA GLU A 103 -9.08 11.22 0.44
C GLU A 103 -10.21 10.82 1.38
N ALA A 104 -10.63 9.56 1.29
CA ALA A 104 -11.57 8.99 2.23
C ALA A 104 -10.84 8.52 3.49
N GLU A 105 -11.48 8.74 4.64
CA GLU A 105 -10.92 8.35 5.95
C GLU A 105 -10.71 6.83 6.07
N ASN A 106 -11.63 6.04 5.50
CA ASN A 106 -11.73 4.61 5.79
C ASN A 106 -11.20 3.72 4.66
N VAL A 107 -10.96 4.27 3.48
CA VAL A 107 -10.59 3.51 2.29
C VAL A 107 -9.64 4.32 1.41
N VAL A 108 -8.73 3.63 0.74
CA VAL A 108 -8.14 4.11 -0.53
C VAL A 108 -9.19 3.87 -1.59
N ARG A 109 -9.57 4.90 -2.36
CA ARG A 109 -10.57 4.78 -3.42
C ARG A 109 -9.90 5.06 -4.75
N PHE A 110 -10.06 4.15 -5.69
CA PHE A 110 -9.47 4.25 -7.01
C PHE A 110 -10.08 5.47 -7.72
N ASP A 111 -9.27 6.20 -8.49
CA ASP A 111 -9.72 7.38 -9.23
C ASP A 111 -10.64 7.04 -10.41
N LYS A 112 -10.62 5.78 -10.86
CA LYS A 112 -11.45 5.24 -11.93
C LYS A 112 -12.27 4.07 -11.43
N LYS A 113 -13.52 4.01 -11.87
CA LYS A 113 -14.40 2.85 -11.73
C LYS A 113 -14.18 1.87 -12.87
N ILE A 114 -14.51 0.61 -12.63
CA ILE A 114 -14.60 -0.42 -13.65
C ILE A 114 -16.00 -0.36 -14.29
N GLU A 115 -16.07 -0.28 -15.61
CA GLU A 115 -17.32 -0.21 -16.38
C GLU A 115 -17.58 -1.50 -17.17
N GLY A 116 -18.83 -1.71 -17.58
CA GLY A 116 -19.19 -2.72 -18.59
C GLY A 116 -19.25 -4.17 -18.10
N ILE A 117 -19.17 -4.40 -16.78
CA ILE A 117 -19.09 -5.75 -16.20
C ILE A 117 -20.24 -5.96 -15.23
N ASN A 118 -20.84 -7.14 -15.30
CA ASN A 118 -21.85 -7.56 -14.35
C ASN A 118 -21.16 -8.03 -13.08
N ILE A 119 -20.86 -7.11 -12.17
CA ILE A 119 -20.17 -7.41 -10.92
C ILE A 119 -21.12 -8.22 -10.04
N VAL A 120 -20.89 -9.53 -10.04
CA VAL A 120 -21.74 -10.50 -9.35
C VAL A 120 -21.53 -10.39 -7.84
N ASP A 121 -22.57 -10.70 -7.07
CA ASP A 121 -22.54 -10.81 -5.62
C ASP A 121 -21.71 -12.04 -5.20
N ARG A 122 -20.38 -11.91 -5.19
CA ARG A 122 -19.47 -12.92 -4.67
C ARG A 122 -18.83 -12.41 -3.38
N TYR A 123 -18.36 -13.33 -2.54
CA TYR A 123 -17.56 -13.00 -1.35
C TYR A 123 -18.09 -11.82 -0.49
N LEU A 124 -19.39 -11.87 -0.16
CA LEU A 124 -20.04 -10.90 0.72
C LEU A 124 -19.67 -11.20 2.18
N VAL A 125 -18.48 -10.77 2.59
CA VAL A 125 -17.93 -10.99 3.93
C VAL A 125 -17.55 -9.68 4.61
N SER A 126 -17.12 -9.75 5.88
CA SER A 126 -16.48 -8.62 6.55
C SER A 126 -15.22 -8.18 5.79
N ARG A 127 -14.90 -6.89 5.88
CA ARG A 127 -13.80 -6.26 5.15
C ARG A 127 -12.74 -5.78 6.14
N PRO A 128 -11.89 -6.68 6.66
CA PRO A 128 -10.75 -6.27 7.50
C PRO A 128 -9.82 -5.33 6.73
N LYS A 129 -8.98 -4.57 7.44
CA LYS A 129 -7.94 -3.71 6.82
C LYS A 129 -7.21 -4.46 5.69
N GLY A 130 -6.95 -3.76 4.58
CA GLY A 130 -6.34 -4.32 3.37
C GLY A 130 -7.30 -5.08 2.45
N SER A 131 -8.60 -5.18 2.74
CA SER A 131 -9.56 -5.80 1.81
C SER A 131 -9.64 -4.98 0.53
N LEU A 132 -9.35 -5.62 -0.61
CA LEU A 132 -9.59 -5.09 -1.95
C LEU A 132 -11.02 -5.43 -2.34
N THR A 133 -11.80 -4.39 -2.63
CA THR A 133 -13.24 -4.53 -2.85
C THR A 133 -13.70 -3.83 -4.10
N ILE A 134 -14.79 -4.34 -4.68
CA ILE A 134 -15.49 -3.72 -5.78
C ILE A 134 -17.00 -3.60 -5.45
N ASP A 135 -17.56 -2.43 -5.69
CA ASP A 135 -19.00 -2.17 -5.50
C ASP A 135 -19.81 -2.91 -6.56
N ASN A 136 -20.75 -3.76 -6.13
CA ASN A 136 -21.53 -4.64 -7.01
C ASN A 136 -22.83 -3.98 -7.51
N HIS A 137 -23.62 -4.74 -8.28
CA HIS A 137 -24.85 -4.24 -8.91
C HIS A 137 -25.88 -3.67 -7.91
N ARG A 138 -25.85 -4.07 -6.63
CA ARG A 138 -26.76 -3.54 -5.60
C ARG A 138 -26.41 -2.12 -5.16
N TYR A 139 -25.22 -1.63 -5.49
CA TYR A 139 -24.78 -0.27 -5.16
C TYR A 139 -25.32 0.79 -6.15
N GLY A 140 -25.95 0.37 -7.24
CA GLY A 140 -26.56 1.27 -8.22
C GLY A 140 -25.50 2.11 -8.93
N ARG A 141 -25.58 3.45 -8.81
CA ARG A 141 -24.68 4.36 -9.54
C ARG A 141 -23.20 4.23 -9.18
N PHE A 142 -22.89 3.65 -8.02
CA PHE A 142 -21.54 3.44 -7.52
C PHE A 142 -20.95 2.08 -7.91
N MET A 143 -21.73 1.24 -8.62
CA MET A 143 -21.23 -0.03 -9.15
C MET A 143 -19.93 0.16 -9.92
N GLY A 144 -18.95 -0.69 -9.63
CA GLY A 144 -17.62 -0.66 -10.22
C GLY A 144 -16.62 0.24 -9.51
N GLU A 145 -16.98 0.95 -8.44
CA GLU A 145 -15.98 1.61 -7.59
C GLU A 145 -15.09 0.56 -6.90
N VAL A 146 -13.79 0.77 -6.97
CA VAL A 146 -12.78 -0.12 -6.37
C VAL A 146 -12.14 0.58 -5.17
N GLN A 147 -11.94 -0.17 -4.10
CA GLN A 147 -11.47 0.35 -2.82
C GLN A 147 -10.51 -0.62 -2.13
N ILE A 148 -9.58 -0.09 -1.34
CA ILE A 148 -8.82 -0.86 -0.34
C ILE A 148 -9.16 -0.30 1.03
N THR A 149 -9.57 -1.14 1.97
CA THR A 149 -9.97 -0.67 3.31
C THR A 149 -8.76 -0.29 4.17
N LYS A 150 -8.76 0.91 4.75
CA LYS A 150 -7.73 1.39 5.71
C LYS A 150 -7.95 0.88 7.13
N LYS A 151 -9.15 0.39 7.43
CA LYS A 151 -9.55 -0.17 8.73
C LYS A 151 -10.60 -1.27 8.53
N ASP A 152 -10.90 -1.99 9.59
CA ASP A 152 -11.96 -3.00 9.57
C ASP A 152 -13.33 -2.36 9.33
N LEU A 153 -14.02 -2.85 8.30
CA LEU A 153 -15.38 -2.48 7.97
C LEU A 153 -16.28 -3.72 8.04
N ALA A 154 -17.49 -3.52 8.57
CA ALA A 154 -18.49 -4.58 8.64
C ALA A 154 -18.88 -5.10 7.24
N LEU A 155 -19.55 -6.24 7.19
CA LEU A 155 -20.16 -6.74 5.95
C LEU A 155 -21.10 -5.69 5.33
N ASP A 156 -20.99 -5.48 4.03
CA ASP A 156 -21.99 -4.78 3.22
C ASP A 156 -22.33 -5.63 2.00
N ARG A 157 -23.60 -5.99 1.83
CA ARG A 157 -24.05 -6.86 0.72
C ARG A 157 -23.90 -6.20 -0.66
N ARG A 158 -23.64 -4.90 -0.71
CA ARG A 158 -23.41 -4.12 -1.94
C ARG A 158 -21.94 -4.14 -2.38
N VAL A 159 -21.05 -4.76 -1.59
CA VAL A 159 -19.61 -4.73 -1.79
C VAL A 159 -19.09 -6.16 -1.86
N THR A 160 -18.40 -6.48 -2.95
CA THR A 160 -17.74 -7.77 -3.18
C THR A 160 -16.27 -7.64 -2.81
N VAL A 161 -15.74 -8.58 -2.01
CA VAL A 161 -14.30 -8.65 -1.69
C VAL A 161 -13.61 -9.51 -2.74
N ILE A 162 -12.65 -8.94 -3.48
CA ILE A 162 -11.98 -9.61 -4.61
C ILE A 162 -10.54 -10.02 -4.30
N GLY A 163 -9.98 -9.51 -3.20
CA GLY A 163 -8.66 -9.88 -2.72
C GLY A 163 -8.33 -9.23 -1.38
N ARG A 164 -7.14 -9.51 -0.86
CA ARG A 164 -6.62 -8.91 0.37
C ARG A 164 -5.15 -8.56 0.20
N VAL A 165 -4.79 -7.33 0.53
CA VAL A 165 -3.38 -6.93 0.66
C VAL A 165 -2.72 -7.83 1.71
N ARG A 166 -1.55 -8.38 1.38
CA ARG A 166 -0.80 -9.26 2.28
C ARG A 166 -0.39 -8.54 3.56
N GLU A 167 -0.29 -9.28 4.66
CA GLU A 167 0.01 -8.76 6.01
C GLU A 167 1.22 -7.82 6.04
N GLU A 168 2.30 -8.26 5.41
CA GLU A 168 3.57 -7.56 5.19
C GLU A 168 3.47 -6.19 4.50
N ASP A 169 2.40 -5.94 3.72
CA ASP A 169 2.17 -4.67 3.01
C ASP A 169 1.00 -3.88 3.61
N LEU A 170 0.30 -4.39 4.64
CA LEU A 170 -0.89 -3.73 5.19
C LEU A 170 -0.64 -2.32 5.71
N GLU A 171 0.55 -2.06 6.24
CA GLU A 171 0.92 -0.73 6.72
C GLU A 171 1.21 0.27 5.61
N LEU A 172 1.57 -0.21 4.40
CA LEU A 172 1.76 0.64 3.23
C LEU A 172 0.44 1.28 2.78
N VAL A 173 -0.70 0.64 3.07
CA VAL A 173 -2.03 1.19 2.81
C VAL A 173 -2.23 2.55 3.51
N ASP A 174 -1.62 2.74 4.69
CA ASP A 174 -1.72 4.00 5.44
C ASP A 174 -0.90 5.13 4.81
N LYS A 175 0.09 4.79 3.98
CA LYS A 175 0.93 5.75 3.23
C LYS A 175 0.31 6.15 1.88
N ILE A 176 -0.85 5.59 1.53
CA ILE A 176 -1.60 5.97 0.32
C ILE A 176 -2.55 7.12 0.66
N HIS A 177 -2.10 8.33 0.35
CA HIS A 177 -2.83 9.58 0.51
C HIS A 177 -3.49 10.01 -0.80
N GLY A 178 -4.19 11.15 -0.80
CA GLY A 178 -4.81 11.67 -2.02
C GLY A 178 -3.80 11.84 -3.16
N ARG A 179 -4.12 11.30 -4.35
CA ARG A 179 -3.27 11.26 -5.55
C ARG A 179 -2.03 10.36 -5.47
N THR A 180 -1.81 9.62 -4.38
CA THR A 180 -0.72 8.64 -4.34
C THR A 180 -0.95 7.55 -5.37
N GLY A 181 0.08 7.27 -6.17
CA GLY A 181 0.10 6.13 -7.09
C GLY A 181 0.40 4.85 -6.34
N PHE A 182 -0.30 3.77 -6.68
CA PHE A 182 -0.08 2.45 -6.11
C PHE A 182 -0.29 1.38 -7.17
N GLU A 183 0.35 0.23 -7.00
CA GLU A 183 0.26 -0.89 -7.92
C GLU A 183 -0.25 -2.12 -7.20
N LEU A 184 -1.20 -2.82 -7.81
CA LEU A 184 -1.67 -4.12 -7.34
C LEU A 184 -0.95 -5.24 -8.07
N ILE A 185 -0.27 -6.09 -7.30
CA ILE A 185 0.50 -7.21 -7.81
C ILE A 185 -0.10 -8.50 -7.27
N GLU A 186 -0.38 -9.44 -8.17
CA GLU A 186 -0.78 -10.78 -7.78
C GLU A 186 0.38 -11.49 -7.10
N ASN A 187 0.12 -12.06 -5.92
CA ASN A 187 1.11 -12.90 -5.29
C ASN A 187 1.04 -14.33 -5.86
N ASN A 188 2.02 -14.69 -6.70
CA ASN A 188 2.25 -16.08 -7.11
C ASN A 188 2.75 -16.97 -5.94
#